data_AF-A0A2H6EMD5-F1
#
_entry.id   AF-A0A2H6EMD5-F1
#
_cell.length_a   1.000
_cell.length_b   1.000
_cell.length_c   1.000
_cell.angle_alpha   90.00
_cell.angle_beta   90.00
_cell.angle_gamma   90.00
#
_symmetry.space_group_name_H-M   'P 1'
#
loop_
_entity.id
_entity.type
_entity.pdbx_description
1 polymer ?
#
loop_
_entity_poly.entity_id
_entity_poly.type
_entity_poly.pdbx_seq_one_letter_code
_entity_poly.pdbx_strand_id
1 'polypeptide(L)'
;MSTNNKIKEAANLIANSKRTVAFTGAGISVESGIPPFRGKNGLWSRYDPEILDINYFRQNPLISWKVIKEIFYDFFGQAQPNAAHKALVKMEQKNLLQSIITQNIDNLHQEAGSKNVYEFHGNSRRLVCTNCGEIFIASEEKLGDLPPTCKFCSEVLKPDFIFFGEAIPEPANSKSFREAEISDLFILIGTTGEIMPASLIPRVAKEKGATIIEINTEKSKYTNSITDIFIQEKATVALTKIVEQLSL
;
A
#
# COMPACT_ATOMS: atom_id res chain seq x y z
N MET A 1 -18.88 -10.93 -19.33
CA MET A 1 -19.74 -10.46 -18.21
C MET A 1 -19.60 -8.94 -18.09
N SER A 2 -20.70 -8.21 -17.86
CA SER A 2 -20.64 -6.74 -17.65
C SER A 2 -19.95 -6.40 -16.31
N THR A 3 -19.41 -5.18 -16.19
CA THR A 3 -18.79 -4.71 -14.93
C THR A 3 -19.74 -4.80 -13.75
N ASN A 4 -21.01 -4.45 -13.92
CA ASN A 4 -22.01 -4.55 -12.85
C ASN A 4 -22.26 -6.00 -12.40
N ASN A 5 -22.25 -6.96 -13.33
CA ASN A 5 -22.40 -8.38 -12.96
C ASN A 5 -21.17 -8.87 -12.18
N LYS A 6 -19.97 -8.45 -12.57
CA LYS A 6 -18.74 -8.78 -11.83
C LYS A 6 -18.72 -8.16 -10.43
N ILE A 7 -19.24 -6.94 -10.27
CA ILE A 7 -19.39 -6.29 -8.95
C ILE A 7 -20.35 -7.08 -8.05
N LYS A 8 -21.48 -7.55 -8.59
CA LYS A 8 -22.42 -8.40 -7.86
C LYS A 8 -21.80 -9.73 -7.46
N GLU A 9 -21.08 -10.36 -8.37
CA GLU A 9 -20.34 -11.60 -8.11
C GLU A 9 -19.27 -11.41 -7.04
N ALA A 10 -18.48 -10.34 -7.12
CA ALA A 10 -17.50 -9.96 -6.11
C ALA A 10 -18.14 -9.75 -4.73
N ALA A 11 -19.26 -9.01 -4.65
CA ALA A 11 -19.99 -8.84 -3.40
C ALA A 11 -20.49 -10.17 -2.83
N ASN A 12 -21.00 -11.07 -3.67
CA ASN A 12 -21.42 -12.41 -3.25
C ASN A 12 -20.24 -13.24 -2.71
N LEU A 13 -19.08 -13.20 -3.37
CA LEU A 13 -17.88 -13.89 -2.88
C LEU A 13 -17.42 -13.33 -1.54
N ILE A 14 -17.41 -12.00 -1.38
CA ILE A 14 -17.05 -11.33 -0.13
C ILE A 14 -18.01 -11.73 1.00
N ALA A 15 -19.31 -11.79 0.74
CA ALA A 15 -20.32 -12.14 1.74
C ALA A 15 -20.21 -13.60 2.23
N ASN A 16 -19.69 -14.51 1.40
CA ASN A 16 -19.59 -15.95 1.70
C ASN A 16 -18.17 -16.41 2.08
N SER A 17 -17.18 -15.53 1.94
CA SER A 17 -15.79 -15.77 2.29
C SER A 17 -15.62 -15.93 3.80
N LYS A 18 -14.80 -16.89 4.24
CA LYS A 18 -14.43 -17.05 5.65
C LYS A 18 -13.26 -16.16 6.03
N ARG A 19 -12.37 -15.86 5.08
CA ARG A 19 -11.20 -15.03 5.28
C ARG A 19 -10.82 -14.25 4.03
N THR A 20 -11.36 -13.05 3.94
CA THR A 20 -11.02 -12.06 2.92
C THR A 20 -9.81 -11.24 3.32
N VAL A 21 -8.85 -11.10 2.41
CA VAL A 21 -7.70 -10.21 2.55
C VAL A 21 -7.66 -9.24 1.37
N ALA A 22 -7.39 -7.96 1.65
CA ALA A 22 -7.15 -6.96 0.61
C ALA A 22 -5.66 -6.72 0.43
N PHE A 23 -5.20 -6.61 -0.82
CA PHE A 23 -3.83 -6.26 -1.17
C PHE A 23 -3.84 -4.99 -2.03
N THR A 24 -3.29 -3.90 -1.50
CA THR A 24 -3.39 -2.58 -2.13
C THR A 24 -2.05 -2.07 -2.62
N GLY A 25 -2.08 -1.36 -3.76
CA GLY A 25 -0.95 -0.57 -4.27
C GLY A 25 -1.34 0.89 -4.45
N ALA A 26 -0.46 1.66 -5.09
CA ALA A 26 -0.61 3.12 -5.22
C ALA A 26 -1.92 3.55 -5.90
N GLY A 27 -2.50 2.70 -6.75
CA GLY A 27 -3.74 2.98 -7.47
C GLY A 27 -4.95 3.25 -6.56
N ILE A 28 -4.98 2.71 -5.33
CA ILE A 28 -6.06 3.04 -4.37
C ILE A 28 -5.96 4.48 -3.85
N SER A 29 -4.75 5.06 -3.84
CA SER A 29 -4.46 6.40 -3.30
C SER A 29 -4.46 7.49 -4.38
N VAL A 30 -4.59 7.14 -5.67
CA VAL A 30 -4.66 8.11 -6.78
C VAL A 30 -5.81 9.10 -6.61
N GLU A 31 -6.97 8.62 -6.19
CA GLU A 31 -8.16 9.46 -5.96
C GLU A 31 -8.08 10.25 -4.64
N SER A 32 -7.01 10.05 -3.86
CA SER A 32 -6.62 10.89 -2.72
C SER A 32 -5.57 11.96 -3.09
N GLY A 33 -5.21 12.07 -4.37
CA GLY A 33 -4.23 13.04 -4.86
C GLY A 33 -2.78 12.53 -4.90
N ILE A 34 -2.52 11.28 -4.50
CA ILE A 34 -1.18 10.68 -4.54
C ILE A 34 -0.97 10.02 -5.92
N PRO A 35 -0.11 10.57 -6.80
CA PRO A 35 0.16 9.95 -8.10
C PRO A 35 0.79 8.56 -7.94
N PRO A 36 0.63 7.68 -8.95
CA PRO A 36 1.36 6.42 -8.94
C PRO A 36 2.87 6.67 -9.03
N PHE A 37 3.66 5.72 -8.54
CA PHE A 37 5.13 5.80 -8.65
C PHE A 37 5.62 5.66 -10.11
N ARG A 38 4.98 4.80 -10.91
CA ARG A 38 5.34 4.47 -12.30
C ARG A 38 4.24 4.89 -13.29
N GLY A 39 4.56 4.83 -14.58
CA GLY A 39 3.64 5.16 -15.69
C GLY A 39 3.90 6.55 -16.28
N LYS A 40 3.15 6.91 -17.33
CA LYS A 40 3.35 8.14 -18.11
C LYS A 40 3.38 9.42 -17.26
N ASN A 41 2.62 9.43 -16.17
CA ASN A 41 2.53 10.55 -15.23
C ASN A 41 2.98 10.15 -13.80
N GLY A 42 3.80 9.10 -13.68
CA GLY A 42 4.26 8.61 -12.39
C GLY A 42 5.37 9.46 -11.79
N LEU A 43 5.60 9.32 -10.48
CA LEU A 43 6.64 10.06 -9.75
C LEU A 43 8.03 9.93 -10.39
N TRP A 44 8.40 8.73 -10.86
CA TRP A 44 9.72 8.45 -11.44
C TRP A 44 9.95 9.00 -12.85
N SER A 45 8.96 9.67 -13.45
CA SER A 45 9.22 10.47 -14.66
C SER A 45 9.75 11.88 -14.34
N ARG A 46 9.71 12.28 -13.05
CA ARG A 46 10.11 13.61 -12.58
C ARG A 46 11.31 13.58 -11.65
N TYR A 47 11.48 12.50 -10.88
CA TYR A 47 12.54 12.34 -9.90
C TYR A 47 13.35 11.07 -10.15
N ASP A 48 14.66 11.12 -9.90
CA ASP A 48 15.52 9.95 -9.99
C ASP A 48 15.27 9.01 -8.80
N PRO A 49 14.88 7.73 -9.04
CA PRO A 49 14.67 6.77 -7.96
C PRO A 49 15.94 6.43 -7.15
N GLU A 50 17.14 6.76 -7.63
CA GLU A 50 18.40 6.53 -6.91
C GLU A 50 18.43 7.19 -5.52
N ILE A 51 17.67 8.28 -5.32
CA ILE A 51 17.53 8.94 -4.00
C ILE A 51 16.94 8.02 -2.93
N LEU A 52 16.25 6.95 -3.35
CA LEU A 52 15.70 5.88 -2.50
C LEU A 52 16.52 4.58 -2.59
N ASP A 53 17.75 4.59 -3.08
CA ASP A 53 18.70 3.48 -2.88
C ASP A 53 19.40 3.64 -1.52
N ILE A 54 19.48 2.57 -0.74
CA ILE A 54 20.04 2.63 0.61
C ILE A 54 21.52 3.01 0.64
N ASN A 55 22.31 2.61 -0.35
CA ASN A 55 23.73 2.94 -0.42
C ASN A 55 23.92 4.39 -0.85
N TYR A 56 23.13 4.85 -1.82
CA TYR A 56 23.12 6.24 -2.22
C TYR A 56 22.72 7.16 -1.07
N PHE A 57 21.64 6.83 -0.35
CA PHE A 57 21.16 7.59 0.82
C PHE A 57 22.24 7.72 1.90
N ARG A 58 22.98 6.64 2.19
CA ARG A 58 24.07 6.66 3.18
C ARG A 58 25.21 7.58 2.77
N GLN A 59 25.53 7.65 1.47
CA GLN A 59 26.59 8.51 0.95
C GLN A 59 26.13 9.97 0.79
N ASN A 60 24.85 10.20 0.48
CA ASN A 60 24.30 11.50 0.10
C ASN A 60 23.02 11.86 0.88
N PRO A 61 23.00 11.78 2.23
CA PRO A 61 21.75 11.85 3.00
C PRO A 61 21.03 13.19 2.85
N LEU A 62 21.76 14.30 2.78
CA LEU A 62 21.16 15.63 2.58
C LEU A 62 20.48 15.78 1.21
N ILE A 63 21.08 15.22 0.15
CA ILE A 63 20.52 15.29 -1.21
C ILE A 63 19.23 14.47 -1.25
N SER A 64 19.28 13.22 -0.79
CA SER A 64 18.09 12.37 -0.70
C SER A 64 17.00 13.02 0.15
N TRP A 65 17.33 13.57 1.32
CA TRP A 65 16.33 14.15 2.23
C TRP A 65 15.60 15.36 1.63
N LYS A 66 16.27 16.20 0.85
CA LYS A 66 15.61 17.33 0.17
C LYS A 66 14.49 16.85 -0.76
N VAL A 67 14.79 15.84 -1.58
CA VAL A 67 13.85 15.25 -2.53
C VAL A 67 12.75 14.45 -1.81
N ILE A 68 13.12 13.67 -0.78
CA ILE A 68 12.19 12.90 0.05
C ILE A 68 11.18 13.83 0.72
N LYS A 69 11.65 14.93 1.33
CA LYS A 69 10.78 15.91 2.00
C LYS A 69 9.78 16.51 1.02
N GLU A 70 10.26 16.98 -0.12
CA GLU A 70 9.41 17.56 -1.17
C GLU A 70 8.29 16.60 -1.60
N ILE A 71 8.63 15.34 -1.90
CA ILE A 71 7.68 14.37 -2.42
C ILE A 71 6.73 13.87 -1.32
N PHE A 72 7.28 13.29 -0.26
CA PHE A 72 6.52 12.44 0.66
C PHE A 72 5.91 13.21 1.82
N TYR A 73 6.42 14.41 2.13
CA TYR A 73 5.99 15.19 3.28
C TYR A 73 5.28 16.47 2.86
N ASP A 74 5.87 17.25 1.94
CA ASP A 74 5.30 18.52 1.51
C ASP A 74 4.12 18.31 0.55
N PHE A 75 4.23 17.37 -0.40
CA PHE A 75 3.17 17.10 -1.38
C PHE A 75 2.20 15.99 -0.92
N PHE A 76 2.69 14.81 -0.55
CA PHE A 76 1.80 13.69 -0.15
C PHE A 76 1.22 13.83 1.26
N GLY A 77 1.87 14.58 2.15
CA GLY A 77 1.45 14.70 3.56
C GLY A 77 0.06 15.30 3.78
N GLN A 78 -0.52 15.93 2.75
CA GLN A 78 -1.85 16.55 2.77
C GLN A 78 -2.98 15.62 2.27
N ALA A 79 -2.65 14.44 1.75
CA ALA A 79 -3.64 13.50 1.24
C ALA A 79 -4.60 13.04 2.35
N GLN A 80 -5.84 12.75 1.97
CA GLN A 80 -6.88 12.26 2.89
C GLN A 80 -7.51 10.96 2.37
N PRO A 81 -7.99 10.07 3.25
CA PRO A 81 -8.58 8.82 2.80
C PRO A 81 -9.83 9.03 1.94
N ASN A 82 -9.84 8.41 0.76
CA ASN A 82 -10.97 8.46 -0.18
C ASN A 82 -12.03 7.39 0.12
N ALA A 83 -13.07 7.32 -0.72
CA ALA A 83 -14.18 6.37 -0.55
C ALA A 83 -13.75 4.88 -0.59
N ALA A 84 -12.68 4.53 -1.31
CA ALA A 84 -12.16 3.16 -1.35
C ALA A 84 -11.64 2.73 0.02
N HIS A 85 -10.86 3.58 0.69
CA HIS A 85 -10.33 3.31 2.03
C HIS A 85 -11.48 3.14 3.04
N LYS A 86 -12.47 4.05 3.00
CA LYS A 86 -13.66 3.99 3.85
C LYS A 86 -14.51 2.74 3.61
N ALA A 87 -14.60 2.28 2.36
CA ALA A 87 -15.29 1.04 2.01
C ALA A 87 -14.63 -0.18 2.67
N LEU A 88 -13.29 -0.26 2.67
CA LEU A 88 -12.58 -1.34 3.35
C LEU A 88 -12.81 -1.32 4.87
N VAL A 89 -12.89 -0.13 5.48
CA VAL A 89 -13.24 0.01 6.91
C VAL A 89 -14.63 -0.54 7.20
N LYS A 90 -15.63 -0.21 6.36
CA LYS A 90 -16.98 -0.77 6.50
C LYS A 90 -17.00 -2.30 6.42
N MET A 91 -16.22 -2.87 5.49
CA MET A 91 -16.09 -4.32 5.34
C MET A 91 -15.41 -4.95 6.58
N GLU A 92 -14.35 -4.33 7.11
CA GLU A 92 -13.66 -4.78 8.32
C GLU A 92 -14.59 -4.76 9.54
N GLN A 93 -15.35 -3.67 9.73
CA GLN A 93 -16.32 -3.53 10.84
C GLN A 93 -17.43 -4.58 10.81
N LYS A 94 -17.71 -5.14 9.64
CA LYS A 94 -18.71 -6.20 9.43
C LYS A 94 -18.10 -7.59 9.37
N ASN A 95 -16.80 -7.71 9.68
CA ASN A 95 -16.04 -8.94 9.64
C ASN A 95 -16.03 -9.63 8.26
N LEU A 96 -16.20 -8.84 7.18
CA LEU A 96 -16.11 -9.30 5.79
C LEU A 96 -14.70 -9.12 5.21
N LEU A 97 -13.82 -8.44 5.93
CA LEU A 97 -12.42 -8.21 5.60
C LEU A 97 -11.59 -8.41 6.88
N GLN A 98 -10.63 -9.33 6.85
CA GLN A 98 -9.84 -9.68 8.03
C GLN A 98 -8.56 -8.85 8.15
N SER A 99 -7.94 -8.53 7.02
CA SER A 99 -6.74 -7.69 7.00
C SER A 99 -6.50 -7.02 5.65
N ILE A 100 -5.72 -5.95 5.70
CA ILE A 100 -5.21 -5.23 4.54
C ILE A 100 -3.69 -5.39 4.52
N ILE A 101 -3.15 -5.88 3.42
CA ILE A 101 -1.73 -5.82 3.11
C ILE A 101 -1.54 -4.65 2.15
N THR A 102 -0.69 -3.69 2.49
CA THR A 102 -0.48 -2.51 1.65
C THR A 102 0.97 -2.34 1.26
N GLN A 103 1.19 -2.04 -0.02
CA GLN A 103 2.49 -1.58 -0.53
C GLN A 103 2.69 -0.07 -0.33
N ASN A 104 1.65 0.65 0.09
CA ASN A 104 1.68 2.09 0.25
C ASN A 104 2.30 2.46 1.59
N ILE A 105 2.90 3.66 1.61
CA ILE A 105 3.59 4.23 2.77
C ILE A 105 2.85 5.46 3.32
N ASP A 106 1.65 5.73 2.80
CA ASP A 106 0.90 6.98 2.94
C ASP A 106 0.03 7.06 4.20
N ASN A 107 -0.11 5.96 4.95
CA ASN A 107 -0.89 5.85 6.18
C ASN A 107 -2.42 6.04 5.99
N LEU A 108 -2.93 6.07 4.75
CA LEU A 108 -4.34 6.40 4.49
C LEU A 108 -5.33 5.33 4.96
N HIS A 109 -4.91 4.06 5.04
CA HIS A 109 -5.76 2.98 5.58
C HIS A 109 -6.03 3.19 7.07
N GLN A 110 -4.98 3.51 7.83
CA GLN A 110 -5.06 3.77 9.27
C GLN A 110 -5.87 5.04 9.54
N GLU A 111 -5.64 6.11 8.78
CA GLU A 111 -6.40 7.36 8.88
C GLU A 111 -7.88 7.17 8.52
N ALA A 112 -8.22 6.23 7.64
CA ALA A 112 -9.61 5.87 7.37
C ALA A 112 -10.28 5.15 8.55
N GLY A 113 -9.48 4.49 9.41
CA GLY A 113 -9.93 3.72 10.56
C GLY A 113 -9.70 2.20 10.45
N SER A 114 -8.96 1.73 9.45
CA SER A 114 -8.61 0.30 9.33
C SER A 114 -7.68 -0.12 10.46
N LYS A 115 -7.94 -1.26 11.10
CA LYS A 115 -7.18 -1.71 12.28
C LYS A 115 -6.12 -2.76 11.94
N ASN A 116 -6.46 -3.72 11.08
CA ASN A 116 -5.57 -4.82 10.73
C ASN A 116 -4.82 -4.54 9.42
N VAL A 117 -3.81 -3.66 9.49
CA VAL A 117 -3.02 -3.24 8.32
C VAL A 117 -1.57 -3.75 8.43
N TYR A 118 -1.10 -4.43 7.39
CA TYR A 118 0.29 -4.86 7.23
C TYR A 118 0.99 -3.98 6.19
N GLU A 119 1.86 -3.10 6.69
CA GLU A 119 2.60 -2.10 5.92
C GLU A 119 3.84 -2.72 5.28
N PHE A 120 3.67 -3.35 4.12
CA PHE A 120 4.73 -4.17 3.52
C PHE A 120 5.98 -3.36 3.15
N HIS A 121 5.83 -2.07 2.81
CA HIS A 121 6.97 -1.19 2.53
C HIS A 121 7.21 -0.15 3.63
N GLY A 122 6.72 -0.38 4.85
CA GLY A 122 6.84 0.57 5.96
C GLY A 122 5.92 1.79 5.83
N ASN A 123 6.24 2.89 6.48
CA ASN A 123 5.34 4.05 6.66
C ASN A 123 6.10 5.38 6.74
N SER A 124 5.57 6.44 6.12
CA SER A 124 6.19 7.77 6.10
C SER A 124 6.01 8.59 7.38
N ARG A 125 5.03 8.26 8.24
CA ARG A 125 4.76 8.93 9.53
C ARG A 125 5.83 8.63 10.59
N ARG A 126 6.73 7.67 10.34
CA ARG A 126 7.81 7.31 11.26
C ARG A 126 9.16 7.56 10.59
N LEU A 127 10.15 7.90 11.41
CA LEU A 127 11.56 8.01 11.06
C LEU A 127 12.33 7.03 11.93
N VAL A 128 13.37 6.40 11.38
CA VAL A 128 14.23 5.44 12.07
C VAL A 128 15.67 5.90 12.04
N CYS A 129 16.36 5.85 13.19
CA CYS A 129 17.80 6.13 13.23
C CYS A 129 18.60 5.03 12.55
N THR A 130 19.48 5.41 11.63
CA THR A 130 20.29 4.46 10.84
C THR A 130 21.36 3.72 11.64
N ASN A 131 21.62 4.14 12.88
CA ASN A 131 22.61 3.53 13.76
C ASN A 131 21.97 2.78 14.95
N CYS A 132 21.17 3.48 15.77
CA CYS A 132 20.60 2.88 16.99
C CYS A 132 19.20 2.27 16.81
N GLY A 133 18.57 2.45 15.65
CA GLY A 133 17.23 1.90 15.37
C GLY A 133 16.07 2.59 16.08
N GLU A 134 16.34 3.65 16.85
CA GLU A 134 15.29 4.40 17.55
C GLU A 134 14.27 5.02 16.56
N ILE A 135 12.99 4.94 16.92
CA ILE A 135 11.87 5.40 16.10
C ILE A 135 11.36 6.76 16.59
N PHE A 136 11.12 7.65 15.64
CA PHE A 136 10.57 8.99 15.87
C PHE A 136 9.32 9.18 15.01
N ILE A 137 8.39 10.01 15.47
CA ILE A 137 7.26 10.46 14.64
C ILE A 137 7.76 11.58 13.73
N ALA A 138 7.46 11.47 12.43
CA ALA A 138 7.72 12.52 11.46
C ALA A 138 6.81 13.73 11.77
N SER A 139 7.41 14.91 11.86
CA SER A 139 6.75 16.17 12.19
C SER A 139 7.46 17.32 11.49
N GLU A 140 6.78 18.47 11.35
CA GLU A 140 7.39 19.68 10.79
C GLU A 140 8.66 20.09 11.55
N GLU A 141 8.65 20.01 12.89
CA GLU A 141 9.83 20.26 13.72
C GLU A 141 10.99 19.34 13.33
N LYS A 142 10.73 18.04 13.21
CA LYS A 142 11.78 17.07 12.84
C LYS A 142 12.29 17.26 11.42
N LEU A 143 11.46 17.76 10.51
CA LEU A 143 11.79 17.92 9.10
C LEU A 143 12.24 19.36 8.76
N GLY A 144 12.34 20.24 9.76
CA GLY A 144 12.77 21.63 9.59
C GLY A 144 14.25 21.76 9.24
N ASP A 145 15.10 20.95 9.87
CA ASP A 145 16.54 20.88 9.62
C ASP A 145 16.91 19.55 8.95
N LEU A 146 17.47 19.61 7.74
CA LEU A 146 17.84 18.44 6.96
C LEU A 146 19.37 18.23 6.93
N PRO A 147 19.85 16.97 6.99
CA PRO A 147 19.07 15.78 7.27
C PRO A 147 18.65 15.72 8.76
N PRO A 148 17.46 15.21 9.09
CA PRO A 148 17.04 15.02 10.48
C PRO A 148 18.02 14.10 11.22
N THR A 149 18.33 14.42 12.47
CA THR A 149 19.27 13.65 13.30
C THR A 149 18.62 13.07 14.56
N CYS A 150 19.19 11.95 15.01
CA CYS A 150 18.79 11.25 16.21
C CYS A 150 19.18 12.04 17.46
N LYS A 151 18.24 12.24 18.40
CA LYS A 151 18.53 12.94 19.66
C LYS A 151 19.44 12.17 20.63
N PHE A 152 19.66 10.87 20.38
CA PHE A 152 20.42 9.99 21.29
C PHE A 152 21.85 9.71 20.81
N CYS A 153 22.08 9.64 19.50
CA CYS A 153 23.41 9.35 18.94
C CYS A 153 23.82 10.28 17.80
N SER A 154 23.03 11.32 17.50
CA SER A 154 23.29 12.33 16.47
C SER A 154 23.38 11.83 15.02
N GLU A 155 23.21 10.52 14.79
CA GLU A 155 23.17 9.92 13.45
C GLU A 155 21.91 10.28 12.66
N VAL A 156 22.01 10.18 11.34
CA VAL A 156 20.92 10.53 10.41
C VAL A 156 19.69 9.64 10.65
N LEU A 157 18.52 10.27 10.66
CA LEU A 157 17.25 9.56 10.58
C LEU A 157 16.92 9.27 9.10
N LYS A 158 16.35 8.11 8.82
CA LYS A 158 15.75 7.75 7.52
C LYS A 158 14.24 7.66 7.69
N PRO A 159 13.41 7.96 6.67
CA PRO A 159 12.02 7.56 6.73
C PRO A 159 11.88 6.05 6.98
N ASP A 160 10.90 5.64 7.77
CA ASP A 160 10.61 4.24 8.11
C ASP A 160 9.85 3.52 6.98
N PHE A 161 10.18 3.83 5.73
CA PHE A 161 9.76 3.08 4.57
C PHE A 161 10.96 2.49 3.85
N ILE A 162 10.72 1.43 3.08
CA ILE A 162 11.75 0.56 2.52
C ILE A 162 12.36 1.17 1.26
N PHE A 163 13.68 1.29 1.27
CA PHE A 163 14.49 1.76 0.15
C PHE A 163 14.88 0.58 -0.75
N PHE A 164 15.27 0.86 -2.00
CA PHE A 164 15.90 -0.14 -2.84
C PHE A 164 17.17 -0.66 -2.17
N GLY A 165 17.34 -1.98 -2.20
CA GLY A 165 18.45 -2.68 -1.52
C GLY A 165 18.16 -3.06 -0.05
N GLU A 166 17.04 -2.63 0.53
CA GLU A 166 16.63 -3.05 1.87
C GLU A 166 15.76 -4.32 1.84
N ALA A 167 15.87 -5.12 2.90
CA ALA A 167 14.95 -6.23 3.13
C ALA A 167 13.60 -5.71 3.63
N ILE A 168 12.54 -6.44 3.32
CA ILE A 168 11.22 -6.18 3.90
C ILE A 168 11.26 -6.50 5.40
N PRO A 169 10.80 -5.59 6.28
CA PRO A 169 10.94 -5.77 7.71
C PRO A 169 9.98 -6.83 8.23
N GLU A 170 10.41 -7.54 9.27
CA GLU A 170 9.53 -8.36 10.08
C GLU A 170 8.81 -7.50 11.15
N PRO A 171 7.56 -7.81 11.52
CA PRO A 171 6.77 -8.96 11.08
C PRO A 171 5.96 -8.70 9.80
N ALA A 172 6.13 -7.56 9.11
CA ALA A 172 5.32 -7.21 7.95
C ALA A 172 5.47 -8.24 6.81
N ASN A 173 6.70 -8.70 6.56
CA ASN A 173 6.98 -9.76 5.60
C ASN A 173 6.25 -11.07 5.96
N SER A 174 6.59 -11.70 7.08
CA SER A 174 6.01 -12.99 7.48
C SER A 174 4.49 -12.96 7.62
N LYS A 175 3.91 -11.90 8.21
CA LYS A 175 2.46 -11.79 8.36
C LYS A 175 1.73 -11.59 7.04
N SER A 176 2.29 -10.82 6.11
CA SER A 176 1.66 -10.62 4.79
C SER A 176 1.59 -11.93 3.99
N PHE A 177 2.68 -12.70 3.97
CA PHE A 177 2.67 -14.02 3.35
C PHE A 177 1.74 -14.99 4.08
N ARG A 178 1.76 -14.97 5.42
CA ARG A 178 0.86 -15.80 6.22
C ARG A 178 -0.60 -15.53 5.91
N GLU A 179 -1.03 -14.28 5.83
CA GLU A 179 -2.41 -13.91 5.48
C GLU A 179 -2.81 -14.38 4.09
N ALA A 180 -1.91 -14.22 3.11
CA ALA A 180 -2.13 -14.75 1.77
C ALA A 180 -2.31 -16.28 1.78
N GLU A 181 -1.52 -17.01 2.57
CA GLU A 181 -1.63 -18.47 2.65
C GLU A 181 -2.95 -18.99 3.21
N ILE A 182 -3.61 -18.22 4.09
CA ILE A 182 -4.83 -18.65 4.80
C ILE A 182 -6.11 -18.01 4.30
N SER A 183 -6.03 -17.05 3.38
CA SER A 183 -7.21 -16.45 2.77
C SER A 183 -7.90 -17.43 1.82
N ASP A 184 -9.23 -17.42 1.80
CA ASP A 184 -10.04 -18.07 0.76
C ASP A 184 -10.51 -17.05 -0.30
N LEU A 185 -10.46 -15.75 0.01
CA LEU A 185 -10.68 -14.66 -0.92
C LEU A 185 -9.60 -13.57 -0.80
N PHE A 186 -9.04 -13.16 -1.93
CA PHE A 186 -7.98 -12.16 -1.98
C PHE A 186 -8.31 -11.06 -3.01
N ILE A 187 -8.35 -9.81 -2.57
CA ILE A 187 -8.78 -8.66 -3.38
C ILE A 187 -7.59 -7.76 -3.70
N LEU A 188 -7.18 -7.73 -4.96
CA LEU A 188 -6.12 -6.84 -5.46
C LEU A 188 -6.72 -5.49 -5.82
N ILE A 189 -6.18 -4.40 -5.27
CA ILE A 189 -6.74 -3.06 -5.47
C ILE A 189 -5.63 -2.11 -5.90
N GLY A 190 -5.71 -1.61 -7.14
CA GLY A 190 -4.83 -0.56 -7.64
C GLY A 190 -3.34 -0.90 -7.62
N THR A 191 -2.96 -2.08 -8.08
CA THR A 191 -1.55 -2.54 -8.14
C THR A 191 -1.19 -3.08 -9.52
N THR A 192 0.02 -2.79 -10.01
CA THR A 192 0.52 -3.30 -11.30
C THR A 192 1.15 -4.69 -11.21
N GLY A 193 1.52 -5.13 -10.00
CA GLY A 193 2.17 -6.42 -9.77
C GLY A 193 3.62 -6.48 -10.22
N GLU A 194 4.32 -5.35 -10.28
CA GLU A 194 5.71 -5.27 -10.76
C GLU A 194 6.75 -5.31 -9.64
N ILE A 195 6.38 -4.90 -8.42
CA ILE A 195 7.35 -4.69 -7.33
C ILE A 195 7.57 -5.99 -6.57
N MET A 196 8.79 -6.52 -6.64
CA MET A 196 9.23 -7.66 -5.84
C MET A 196 9.72 -7.18 -4.45
N PRO A 197 9.56 -7.98 -3.38
CA PRO A 197 8.88 -9.29 -3.36
C PRO A 197 7.36 -9.19 -3.16
N ALA A 198 6.80 -7.98 -3.02
CA ALA A 198 5.37 -7.77 -2.79
C ALA A 198 4.49 -8.46 -3.85
N SER A 199 4.98 -8.53 -5.08
CA SER A 199 4.23 -9.08 -6.19
C SER A 199 4.03 -10.60 -6.12
N LEU A 200 4.77 -11.30 -5.26
CA LEU A 200 4.60 -12.73 -4.97
C LEU A 200 3.39 -13.01 -4.07
N ILE A 201 2.98 -12.07 -3.22
CA ILE A 201 1.94 -12.29 -2.20
C ILE A 201 0.61 -12.74 -2.83
N PRO A 202 0.06 -12.05 -3.86
CA PRO A 202 -1.12 -12.54 -4.57
C PRO A 202 -0.98 -13.94 -5.18
N ARG A 203 0.23 -14.29 -5.63
CA ARG A 203 0.49 -15.61 -6.25
C ARG A 203 0.42 -16.71 -5.20
N VAL A 204 0.99 -16.46 -4.02
CA VAL A 204 0.90 -17.39 -2.88
C VAL A 204 -0.56 -17.62 -2.49
N ALA A 205 -1.39 -16.57 -2.43
CA ALA A 205 -2.82 -16.74 -2.16
C ALA A 205 -3.50 -17.64 -3.21
N LYS A 206 -3.24 -17.40 -4.50
CA LYS A 206 -3.78 -18.23 -5.58
C LYS A 206 -3.33 -19.69 -5.49
N GLU A 207 -2.04 -19.92 -5.24
CA GLU A 207 -1.46 -21.26 -5.09
C GLU A 207 -2.06 -22.05 -3.90
N LYS A 208 -2.50 -21.34 -2.85
CA LYS A 208 -3.21 -21.95 -1.70
C LYS A 208 -4.72 -22.08 -1.90
N GLY A 209 -5.23 -21.70 -3.07
CA GLY A 209 -6.62 -21.92 -3.47
C GLY A 209 -7.54 -20.72 -3.24
N ALA A 210 -7.02 -19.54 -2.91
CA ALA A 210 -7.84 -18.33 -2.81
C ALA A 210 -8.44 -17.95 -4.17
N THR A 211 -9.66 -17.44 -4.14
CA THR A 211 -10.26 -16.75 -5.30
C THR A 211 -9.69 -15.33 -5.36
N ILE A 212 -9.30 -14.88 -6.55
CA ILE A 212 -8.66 -13.58 -6.75
C ILE A 212 -9.61 -12.62 -7.47
N ILE A 213 -9.98 -11.54 -6.79
CA ILE A 213 -10.67 -10.39 -7.39
C ILE A 213 -9.63 -9.31 -7.64
N GLU A 214 -9.57 -8.77 -8.84
CA GLU A 214 -8.71 -7.64 -9.19
C GLU A 214 -9.57 -6.43 -9.55
N ILE A 215 -9.35 -5.32 -8.85
CA ILE A 215 -9.95 -4.01 -9.10
C ILE A 215 -8.84 -3.07 -9.55
N ASN A 216 -8.83 -2.73 -10.84
CA ASN A 216 -7.83 -1.84 -11.40
C ASN A 216 -8.33 -1.16 -12.67
N THR A 217 -7.85 0.04 -12.97
CA THR A 217 -8.26 0.77 -14.19
C THR A 217 -7.66 0.18 -15.45
N GLU A 218 -6.52 -0.49 -15.32
CA GLU A 218 -5.78 -1.15 -16.39
C GLU A 218 -5.41 -2.57 -15.99
N LYS A 219 -5.08 -3.42 -16.97
CA LYS A 219 -4.63 -4.78 -16.70
C LYS A 219 -3.25 -4.75 -16.03
N SER A 220 -3.07 -5.55 -14.98
CA SER A 220 -1.80 -5.74 -14.30
C SER A 220 -1.07 -7.01 -14.78
N LYS A 221 0.07 -7.32 -14.16
CA LYS A 221 0.77 -8.60 -14.32
C LYS A 221 -0.03 -9.81 -13.80
N TYR A 222 -1.12 -9.59 -13.06
CA TYR A 222 -1.97 -10.63 -12.51
C TYR A 222 -3.13 -11.01 -13.41
N THR A 223 -3.66 -10.05 -14.19
CA THR A 223 -4.97 -10.14 -14.83
C THR A 223 -5.19 -11.37 -15.70
N ASN A 224 -4.16 -11.78 -16.46
CA ASN A 224 -4.26 -12.95 -17.35
C ASN A 224 -3.57 -14.20 -16.76
N SER A 225 -3.23 -14.21 -15.45
CA SER A 225 -2.53 -15.33 -14.82
C SER A 225 -3.23 -15.87 -13.58
N ILE A 226 -3.43 -15.04 -12.54
CA ILE A 226 -3.98 -15.51 -11.26
C ILE A 226 -5.39 -14.96 -10.97
N THR A 227 -5.81 -13.90 -11.68
CA THR A 227 -7.09 -13.22 -11.45
C THR A 227 -8.27 -14.04 -11.94
N ASP A 228 -9.26 -14.29 -11.09
CA ASP A 228 -10.53 -14.94 -11.44
C ASP A 228 -11.57 -13.92 -11.91
N ILE A 229 -11.67 -12.79 -11.21
CA ILE A 229 -12.58 -11.69 -11.56
C ILE A 229 -11.81 -10.39 -11.72
N PHE A 230 -11.71 -9.90 -12.96
CA PHE A 230 -11.15 -8.56 -13.24
C PHE A 230 -12.25 -7.51 -13.38
N ILE A 231 -12.34 -6.59 -12.43
CA ILE A 231 -13.22 -5.42 -12.44
C ILE A 231 -12.38 -4.23 -12.93
N GLN A 232 -12.56 -3.87 -14.20
CA GLN A 232 -11.87 -2.74 -14.81
C GLN A 232 -12.57 -1.42 -14.44
N GLU A 233 -12.18 -0.83 -13.32
CA GLU A 233 -12.84 0.36 -12.76
C GLU A 233 -11.92 1.06 -11.74
N LYS A 234 -12.20 2.34 -11.44
CA LYS A 234 -11.57 3.05 -10.32
C LYS A 234 -11.89 2.40 -8.98
N ALA A 235 -10.94 2.45 -8.05
CA ALA A 235 -11.09 1.81 -6.74
C ALA A 235 -12.27 2.40 -5.95
N THR A 236 -12.45 3.73 -5.96
CA THR A 236 -13.57 4.37 -5.26
C THR A 236 -14.93 3.91 -5.80
N VAL A 237 -15.06 3.80 -7.12
CA VAL A 237 -16.31 3.44 -7.79
C VAL A 237 -16.65 1.97 -7.55
N ALA A 238 -15.69 1.07 -7.76
CA ALA A 238 -15.90 -0.37 -7.59
C ALA A 238 -16.24 -0.73 -6.15
N LEU A 239 -15.45 -0.25 -5.17
CA LEU A 239 -15.64 -0.60 -3.76
C LEU A 239 -16.90 0.03 -3.17
N THR A 240 -17.28 1.25 -3.58
CA THR A 240 -18.56 1.86 -3.17
C THR A 240 -19.72 0.99 -3.63
N LYS A 241 -19.73 0.57 -4.89
CA LYS A 241 -20.79 -0.31 -5.43
C LYS A 241 -20.80 -1.69 -4.77
N ILE A 242 -19.64 -2.26 -4.44
CA ILE A 242 -19.55 -3.53 -3.70
C ILE A 242 -20.19 -3.38 -2.30
N VAL A 243 -19.85 -2.33 -1.58
CA VAL A 243 -20.42 -2.01 -0.26
C VAL A 243 -21.94 -1.81 -0.34
N GLU A 244 -22.44 -1.14 -1.37
CA GLU A 244 -23.88 -1.02 -1.64
C GLU A 244 -24.55 -2.39 -1.87
N GLN A 245 -23.94 -3.28 -2.66
CA GLN A 245 -24.46 -4.64 -2.85
C GLN A 245 -24.45 -5.46 -1.55
N LEU A 246 -23.50 -5.20 -0.65
CA LEU A 246 -23.41 -5.80 0.68
C LEU A 246 -24.34 -5.16 1.71
N SER A 247 -25.08 -4.10 1.34
CA SER A 247 -25.96 -3.32 2.23
C SER A 247 -25.24 -2.68 3.44
N LEU A 248 -24.07 -2.09 3.19
CA LEU A 248 -23.17 -1.49 4.21
C LEU A 248 -23.01 0.04 4.12
#